data_AF-A0A1C7AFY6-F1
#
_entry.id   AF-A0A1C7AFY6-F1
#
_cell.length_a   1.000
_cell.length_b   1.000
_cell.length_c   1.000
_cell.angle_alpha   90.00
_cell.angle_beta   90.00
_cell.angle_gamma   90.00
#
_symmetry.space_group_name_H-M   'P 1'
#
loop_
_entity.id
_entity.type
_entity.pdbx_description
1 polymer ?
#
loop_
_entity_poly.entity_id
_entity_poly.type
_entity_poly.pdbx_seq_one_letter_code
_entity_poly.pdbx_strand_id
1 'polypeptide(L)'
;MKVVGIGFGKTGTSTLATCLRQFGFRHKTWDKRLYDAYARGDLRPINEALEAHDSFDDWPWPVLYREIDARYPGSKFILTVRKDPETWLRSLETHARRRADRTRIWRIYGLEPDHFDSAKVRQRYLQHIDEVHAYFKDRPRDFLEVCWEAGDGWDKLAAFLEMPLPQMPFPHAYRTPGDREFALKEWRRRFIPRFIRKLLWPEPS
;
A
#
# COMPACT_ATOMS: atom_id res chain seq x y z
N MET A 1 -11.50 -6.66 -15.07
CA MET A 1 -11.09 -6.99 -13.69
C MET A 1 -9.88 -6.16 -13.31
N LYS A 2 -9.85 -5.65 -12.07
CA LYS A 2 -8.67 -5.08 -11.40
C LYS A 2 -8.35 -5.88 -10.13
N VAL A 3 -7.13 -5.75 -9.62
CA VAL A 3 -6.74 -6.22 -8.28
C VAL A 3 -6.29 -5.04 -7.43
N VAL A 4 -7.00 -4.74 -6.35
CA VAL A 4 -6.78 -3.49 -5.60
C VAL A 4 -6.39 -3.80 -4.15
N GLY A 5 -5.18 -3.41 -3.78
CA GLY A 5 -4.75 -3.32 -2.39
C GLY A 5 -5.41 -2.15 -1.69
N ILE A 6 -6.29 -2.45 -0.74
CA ILE A 6 -7.11 -1.46 -0.02
C ILE A 6 -6.69 -1.28 1.43
N GLY A 7 -5.56 -1.85 1.84
CA GLY A 7 -4.93 -1.52 3.12
C GLY A 7 -4.21 -0.18 3.07
N PHE A 8 -4.21 0.53 4.20
CA PHE A 8 -3.48 1.78 4.33
C PHE A 8 -1.97 1.58 4.31
N GLY A 9 -1.23 2.66 4.04
CA GLY A 9 0.23 2.63 4.17
C GLY A 9 0.66 2.05 5.51
N LYS A 10 1.79 1.33 5.51
CA LYS A 10 2.38 0.65 6.67
C LYS A 10 1.69 -0.65 7.13
N THR A 11 0.77 -1.20 6.35
CA THR A 11 0.24 -2.56 6.53
C THR A 11 1.00 -3.64 5.74
N GLY A 12 2.08 -3.25 5.04
CA GLY A 12 2.84 -4.15 4.16
C GLY A 12 2.39 -4.10 2.70
N THR A 13 1.90 -2.95 2.25
CA THR A 13 1.61 -2.65 0.82
C THR A 13 2.81 -2.98 -0.07
N SER A 14 4.04 -2.60 0.31
CA SER A 14 5.22 -2.95 -0.50
C SER A 14 5.41 -4.46 -0.74
N THR A 15 5.07 -5.32 0.23
CA THR A 15 5.06 -6.78 0.03
C THR A 15 3.97 -7.17 -0.97
N LEU A 16 2.75 -6.64 -0.80
CA LEU A 16 1.66 -6.87 -1.75
C LEU A 16 2.05 -6.45 -3.18
N ALA A 17 2.64 -5.26 -3.36
CA ALA A 17 3.11 -4.78 -4.65
C ALA A 17 4.12 -5.73 -5.30
N THR A 18 5.06 -6.29 -4.53
CA THR A 18 6.01 -7.30 -5.03
C THR A 18 5.27 -8.56 -5.47
N CYS A 19 4.36 -9.07 -4.64
CA CYS A 19 3.56 -10.26 -4.97
C CYS A 19 2.76 -10.07 -6.27
N LEU A 20 2.07 -8.93 -6.40
CA LEU A 20 1.25 -8.63 -7.59
C LEU A 20 2.10 -8.53 -8.86
N ARG A 21 3.31 -7.95 -8.78
CA ARG A 21 4.24 -7.95 -9.92
C ARG A 21 4.71 -9.37 -10.27
N GLN A 22 4.98 -10.21 -9.27
CA GLN A 22 5.40 -11.60 -9.47
C GLN A 22 4.30 -12.46 -10.08
N PHE A 23 3.03 -12.17 -9.79
CA PHE A 23 1.88 -12.74 -10.49
C PHE A 23 1.67 -12.17 -11.91
N GLY A 24 2.52 -11.24 -12.37
CA GLY A 24 2.49 -10.69 -13.73
C GLY A 24 1.57 -9.50 -13.93
N PHE A 25 0.97 -8.94 -12.87
CA PHE A 25 0.12 -7.75 -13.01
C PHE A 25 0.94 -6.50 -13.33
N ARG A 26 0.45 -5.67 -14.26
CA ARG A 26 0.96 -4.30 -14.43
C ARG A 26 0.52 -3.48 -13.21
N HIS A 27 1.44 -3.27 -12.28
CA HIS A 27 1.11 -2.79 -10.94
C HIS A 27 1.42 -1.29 -10.74
N LYS A 28 0.49 -0.55 -10.13
CA LYS A 28 0.62 0.87 -9.80
C LYS A 28 0.49 1.12 -8.29
N THR A 29 1.60 1.50 -7.68
CA THR A 29 1.68 1.86 -6.25
C THR A 29 1.50 3.37 -6.01
N TRP A 30 1.82 3.84 -4.80
CA TRP A 30 1.91 5.24 -4.40
C TRP A 30 2.51 6.14 -5.49
N ASP A 31 1.77 7.20 -5.84
CA ASP A 31 2.20 8.24 -6.74
C ASP A 31 1.71 9.60 -6.23
N LYS A 32 2.66 10.52 -5.99
CA LYS A 32 2.34 11.87 -5.52
C LYS A 32 1.38 12.61 -6.46
N ARG A 33 1.55 12.46 -7.78
CA ARG A 33 0.70 13.13 -8.78
C ARG A 33 -0.74 12.62 -8.69
N LEU A 34 -0.92 11.31 -8.50
CA LEU A 34 -2.25 10.72 -8.37
C LEU A 34 -2.91 11.13 -7.07
N TYR A 35 -2.18 11.10 -5.95
CA TYR A 35 -2.68 11.61 -4.67
C TYR A 35 -3.09 13.09 -4.77
N ASP A 36 -2.23 13.94 -5.34
CA ASP A 36 -2.52 15.38 -5.48
C ASP A 36 -3.72 15.64 -6.40
N ALA A 37 -3.91 14.82 -7.44
CA ALA A 37 -5.07 14.90 -8.33
C ALA A 37 -6.36 14.52 -7.58
N TYR A 38 -6.34 13.39 -6.86
CA TYR A 38 -7.43 12.97 -5.99
C TYR A 38 -7.78 14.04 -4.95
N ALA A 39 -6.79 14.62 -4.27
CA ALA A 39 -6.99 15.66 -3.26
C ALA A 39 -7.63 16.95 -3.81
N ARG A 40 -7.56 17.19 -5.13
CA ARG A 40 -8.24 18.31 -5.81
C ARG A 40 -9.55 17.90 -6.50
N GLY A 41 -9.98 16.64 -6.36
CA GLY A 41 -11.15 16.10 -7.06
C GLY A 41 -10.94 15.85 -8.56
N ASP A 42 -9.70 15.88 -9.07
CA ASP A 42 -9.40 15.59 -10.47
C ASP A 42 -9.21 14.09 -10.68
N LEU A 43 -10.26 13.44 -11.20
CA LEU A 43 -10.25 11.99 -11.45
C LEU A 43 -9.59 11.61 -12.78
N ARG A 44 -9.22 12.55 -13.67
CA ARG A 44 -8.65 12.19 -14.98
C ARG A 44 -7.34 11.40 -14.85
N PRO A 45 -6.35 11.81 -14.05
CA PRO A 45 -5.12 11.02 -13.87
C PRO A 45 -5.37 9.67 -13.20
N ILE A 46 -6.39 9.58 -12.35
CA ILE A 46 -6.80 8.33 -11.69
C ILE A 46 -7.35 7.37 -12.75
N ASN A 47 -8.22 7.85 -13.63
CA ASN A 47 -8.83 7.07 -14.69
C ASN A 47 -7.79 6.59 -15.71
N GLU A 48 -6.87 7.46 -16.13
CA GLU A 48 -5.74 7.08 -16.99
C GLU A 48 -4.89 5.96 -16.36
N ALA A 49 -4.61 6.07 -15.06
CA ALA A 49 -3.87 5.05 -14.34
C ALA A 49 -4.65 3.73 -14.23
N LEU A 50 -5.97 3.79 -14.00
CA LEU A 50 -6.86 2.62 -13.99
C LEU A 50 -6.91 1.93 -15.36
N GLU A 51 -6.83 2.66 -16.47
CA GLU A 51 -6.80 2.07 -17.81
C GLU A 51 -5.45 1.41 -18.12
N ALA A 52 -4.35 2.04 -17.70
CA ALA A 52 -3.00 1.57 -18.02
C ALA A 52 -2.49 0.40 -17.17
N HIS A 53 -3.13 0.09 -16.04
CA HIS A 53 -2.65 -0.89 -15.06
C HIS A 53 -3.73 -1.88 -14.64
N ASP A 54 -3.29 -3.04 -14.14
CA ASP A 54 -4.18 -4.15 -13.77
C ASP A 54 -4.33 -4.27 -12.26
N SER A 55 -3.33 -3.80 -11.50
CA SER A 55 -3.37 -3.84 -10.04
C SER A 55 -2.81 -2.59 -9.38
N PHE A 56 -3.25 -2.34 -8.15
CA PHE A 56 -3.02 -1.07 -7.45
C PHE A 56 -2.78 -1.30 -5.96
N ASP A 57 -1.99 -0.45 -5.31
CA ASP A 57 -1.89 -0.40 -3.84
C ASP A 57 -1.40 0.95 -3.31
N ASP A 58 -1.57 1.17 -2.01
CA ASP A 58 -1.21 2.43 -1.35
C ASP A 58 -2.00 3.62 -1.93
N TRP A 59 -1.79 4.83 -1.41
CA TRP A 59 -2.65 5.97 -1.77
C TRP A 59 -2.54 6.38 -3.25
N PRO A 60 -3.69 6.72 -3.90
CA PRO A 60 -5.02 6.97 -3.32
C PRO A 60 -5.99 5.78 -3.33
N TRP A 61 -5.56 4.59 -3.73
CA TRP A 61 -6.44 3.47 -4.06
C TRP A 61 -7.29 2.93 -2.89
N PRO A 62 -6.81 2.91 -1.63
CA PRO A 62 -7.60 2.43 -0.49
C PRO A 62 -8.90 3.17 -0.25
N VAL A 63 -9.08 4.40 -0.73
CA VAL A 63 -10.33 5.16 -0.54
C VAL A 63 -11.20 5.19 -1.79
N LEU A 64 -10.73 4.58 -2.90
CA LEU A 64 -11.42 4.56 -4.19
C LEU A 64 -12.04 3.19 -4.51
N TYR A 65 -12.06 2.26 -3.54
CA TYR A 65 -12.44 0.87 -3.79
C TYR A 65 -13.90 0.72 -4.25
N ARG A 66 -14.82 1.56 -3.75
CA ARG A 66 -16.23 1.51 -4.13
C ARG A 66 -16.42 1.98 -5.58
N GLU A 67 -15.73 3.05 -5.96
CA GLU A 67 -15.75 3.62 -7.30
C GLU A 67 -15.12 2.65 -8.31
N ILE A 68 -14.01 2.01 -7.93
CA ILE A 68 -13.34 1.02 -8.78
C ILE A 68 -14.21 -0.22 -8.95
N ASP A 69 -14.82 -0.71 -7.87
CA ASP A 69 -15.71 -1.87 -7.90
C ASP A 69 -16.93 -1.64 -8.80
N ALA A 70 -17.58 -0.47 -8.65
CA ALA A 70 -18.71 -0.08 -9.49
C ALA A 70 -18.32 0.05 -10.97
N ARG A 71 -17.12 0.58 -11.27
CA ARG A 71 -16.65 0.78 -12.65
C ARG A 71 -16.11 -0.50 -13.31
N TYR A 72 -15.54 -1.41 -12.52
CA TYR A 72 -14.91 -2.63 -13.01
C TYR A 72 -15.44 -3.86 -12.26
N PRO A 73 -16.66 -4.33 -12.59
CA PRO A 73 -17.22 -5.55 -12.00
C PRO A 73 -16.28 -6.76 -12.12
N GLY A 74 -16.30 -7.62 -11.11
CA GLY A 74 -15.40 -8.78 -11.01
C GLY A 74 -13.97 -8.43 -10.61
N SER A 75 -13.74 -7.24 -10.06
CA SER A 75 -12.44 -6.89 -9.45
C SER A 75 -12.27 -7.57 -8.10
N LYS A 76 -11.01 -7.85 -7.74
CA LYS A 76 -10.63 -8.45 -6.46
C LYS A 76 -9.95 -7.42 -5.57
N PHE A 77 -10.26 -7.44 -4.28
CA PHE A 77 -9.83 -6.45 -3.29
C PHE A 77 -9.09 -7.11 -2.13
N ILE A 78 -7.92 -6.59 -1.81
CA ILE A 78 -7.03 -7.17 -0.80
C ILE A 78 -6.80 -6.14 0.31
N LEU A 79 -7.37 -6.37 1.49
CA LEU A 79 -7.13 -5.58 2.69
C LEU A 79 -5.90 -6.12 3.42
N THR A 80 -4.80 -5.38 3.35
CA THR A 80 -3.61 -5.67 4.16
C THR A 80 -3.77 -5.05 5.54
N VAL A 81 -3.58 -5.83 6.59
CA VAL A 81 -3.63 -5.39 7.99
C VAL A 81 -2.34 -5.74 8.74
N ARG A 82 -2.19 -5.18 9.94
CA ARG A 82 -1.12 -5.57 10.88
C ARG A 82 -1.74 -6.45 11.96
N LYS A 83 -0.92 -7.16 12.73
CA LYS A 83 -1.40 -8.05 13.80
C LYS A 83 -2.26 -7.34 14.86
N ASP A 84 -2.02 -6.04 15.04
CA ASP A 84 -2.80 -5.18 15.93
C ASP A 84 -2.71 -3.69 15.49
N PRO A 85 -3.71 -2.86 15.82
CA PRO A 85 -3.72 -1.42 15.47
C PRO A 85 -2.54 -0.62 16.04
N GLU A 86 -2.03 -1.00 17.21
CA GLU A 86 -0.90 -0.29 17.83
C GLU A 86 0.42 -0.55 17.10
N THR A 87 0.61 -1.76 16.58
CA THR A 87 1.73 -2.13 15.72
C THR A 87 1.68 -1.36 14.39
N TRP A 88 0.49 -1.15 13.83
CA TRP A 88 0.32 -0.27 12.67
C TRP A 88 0.68 1.19 13.02
N LEU A 89 0.10 1.73 14.09
CA LEU A 89 0.28 3.12 14.51
C LEU A 89 1.75 3.48 14.77
N ARG A 90 2.48 2.62 15.50
CA ARG A 90 3.94 2.78 15.72
C ARG A 90 4.73 2.81 14.41
N SER A 91 4.35 1.98 13.44
CA SER A 91 5.00 1.91 12.13
C SER A 91 4.75 3.18 11.31
N LEU A 92 3.53 3.71 11.37
CA LEU A 92 3.15 4.97 10.74
C LEU A 92 3.87 6.17 11.37
N GLU A 93 3.92 6.24 12.69
CA GLU A 93 4.62 7.30 13.40
C GLU A 93 6.12 7.30 13.08
N THR A 94 6.76 6.13 13.13
CA THR A 94 8.18 5.98 12.76
C THR A 94 8.43 6.43 11.32
N HIS A 95 7.53 6.08 10.40
CA HIS A 95 7.62 6.50 9.02
C HIS A 95 7.49 8.02 8.87
N ALA A 96 6.51 8.63 9.52
CA ALA A 96 6.25 10.06 9.43
C ALA A 96 7.37 10.90 10.04
N ARG A 97 7.94 10.49 11.20
CA ARG A 97 9.05 11.20 11.86
C ARG A 97 10.27 11.36 10.94
N ARG A 98 10.54 10.37 10.08
CA ARG A 98 11.69 10.35 9.16
C ARG A 98 11.45 11.12 7.86
N ARG A 99 10.28 11.71 7.68
CA ARG A 99 9.86 12.34 6.43
C ARG A 99 9.73 13.86 6.59
N ALA A 100 10.32 14.58 5.66
CA ALA A 100 10.15 16.03 5.56
C ALA A 100 8.70 16.42 5.21
N ASP A 101 7.96 15.53 4.55
CA ASP A 101 6.56 15.72 4.13
C ASP A 101 5.54 15.10 5.11
N ARG A 102 5.87 15.01 6.39
CA ARG A 102 5.00 14.42 7.44
C ARG A 102 3.58 15.02 7.48
N THR A 103 3.47 16.32 7.20
CA THR A 103 2.19 17.04 7.15
C THR A 103 1.23 16.44 6.12
N ARG A 104 1.74 15.93 5.00
CA ARG A 104 0.93 15.22 3.98
C ARG A 104 0.45 13.87 4.50
N ILE A 105 1.32 13.15 5.21
CA ILE A 105 0.96 11.87 5.83
C ILE A 105 -0.20 12.09 6.81
N TRP A 106 -0.18 13.17 7.58
CA TRP A 106 -1.27 13.52 8.49
C TRP A 106 -2.58 13.82 7.77
N ARG A 107 -2.56 14.65 6.72
CA ARG A 107 -3.76 14.96 5.92
C ARG A 107 -4.42 13.72 5.32
N ILE A 108 -3.62 12.76 4.88
CA ILE A 108 -4.09 11.49 4.33
C ILE A 108 -5.04 10.77 5.32
N TYR A 109 -4.76 10.86 6.62
CA TYR A 109 -5.57 10.26 7.68
C TYR A 109 -6.56 11.25 8.31
N GLY A 110 -6.85 12.38 7.65
CA GLY A 110 -7.82 13.36 8.12
C GLY A 110 -7.32 14.22 9.29
N LEU A 111 -6.00 14.32 9.48
CA LEU A 111 -5.41 15.18 10.50
C LEU A 111 -4.92 16.51 9.93
N GLU A 112 -4.94 17.52 10.80
CA GLU A 112 -4.31 18.81 10.52
C GLU A 112 -2.77 18.67 10.39
N PRO A 113 -2.13 19.46 9.49
CA PRO A 113 -0.70 19.36 9.17
C PRO A 113 0.25 19.35 10.37
N ASP A 114 -0.08 20.12 11.41
CA ASP A 114 0.84 20.43 12.51
C ASP A 114 0.51 19.68 13.81
N HIS A 115 -0.51 18.80 13.79
CA HIS A 115 -0.96 18.10 14.99
C HIS A 115 -1.11 16.60 14.73
N PHE A 116 -0.18 15.80 15.27
CA PHE A 116 -0.33 14.36 15.31
C PHE A 116 -1.18 13.94 16.51
N ASP A 117 -2.38 13.45 16.23
CA ASP A 117 -3.28 12.85 17.22
C ASP A 117 -3.35 11.33 16.98
N SER A 118 -2.64 10.59 17.83
CA SER A 118 -2.51 9.13 17.71
C SER A 118 -3.86 8.42 17.87
N ALA A 119 -4.78 8.96 18.67
CA ALA A 119 -6.10 8.40 18.88
C ALA A 119 -6.97 8.55 17.63
N LYS A 120 -6.98 9.75 17.01
CA LYS A 120 -7.70 9.99 15.75
C LYS A 120 -7.16 9.16 14.60
N VAL A 121 -5.84 9.02 14.48
CA VAL A 121 -5.20 8.21 13.42
C VAL A 121 -5.55 6.74 13.58
N ARG A 122 -5.49 6.23 14.81
CA ARG A 122 -5.92 4.86 15.13
C ARG A 122 -7.40 4.67 14.82
N GLN A 123 -8.26 5.61 15.22
CA GLN A 123 -9.68 5.54 14.92
C GLN A 123 -9.95 5.52 13.42
N ARG A 124 -9.27 6.35 12.62
CA ARG A 124 -9.41 6.37 11.17
C ARG A 124 -9.03 5.02 10.53
N TYR A 125 -8.00 4.36 11.05
CA TYR A 125 -7.58 3.02 10.62
C TYR A 125 -8.63 1.95 10.93
N LEU A 126 -9.13 1.93 12.17
CA LEU A 126 -10.19 1.00 12.58
C LEU A 126 -11.45 1.21 11.74
N GLN A 127 -11.88 2.47 11.59
CA GLN A 127 -13.02 2.82 10.77
C GLN A 127 -12.87 2.36 9.32
N HIS A 128 -11.67 2.47 8.74
CA HIS A 128 -11.42 1.97 7.38
C HIS A 128 -11.63 0.46 7.26
N ILE A 129 -11.14 -0.31 8.23
CA ILE A 129 -11.30 -1.75 8.28
C ILE A 129 -12.79 -2.11 8.38
N ASP A 130 -13.50 -1.48 9.32
CA ASP A 130 -14.93 -1.70 9.53
C ASP A 130 -15.76 -1.36 8.27
N GLU A 131 -15.45 -0.25 7.60
CA GLU A 131 -16.09 0.16 6.34
C GLU A 131 -15.86 -0.84 5.21
N VAL A 132 -14.65 -1.38 5.10
CA VAL A 132 -14.28 -2.38 4.09
C VAL A 132 -14.99 -3.71 4.37
N HIS A 133 -14.95 -4.20 5.61
CA HIS A 133 -15.67 -5.41 6.01
C HIS A 133 -17.17 -5.29 5.78
N ALA A 134 -17.77 -4.15 6.16
CA ALA A 134 -19.18 -3.90 5.94
C ALA A 134 -19.54 -3.89 4.45
N TYR A 135 -18.69 -3.32 3.61
CA TYR A 135 -18.91 -3.26 2.15
C TYR A 135 -18.83 -4.65 1.49
N PHE A 136 -17.89 -5.50 1.90
CA PHE A 136 -17.66 -6.82 1.30
C PHE A 136 -18.28 -8.00 2.06
N LYS A 137 -19.10 -7.75 3.09
CA LYS A 137 -19.66 -8.79 3.99
C LYS A 137 -20.27 -10.00 3.28
N ASP A 138 -20.94 -9.78 2.14
CA ASP A 138 -21.64 -10.81 1.36
C ASP A 138 -20.88 -11.21 0.09
N ARG A 139 -19.60 -10.82 -0.04
CA ARG A 139 -18.79 -10.95 -1.27
C ARG A 139 -17.43 -11.60 -1.01
N PRO A 140 -17.38 -12.81 -0.42
CA PRO A 140 -16.11 -13.48 -0.06
C PRO A 140 -15.23 -13.87 -1.25
N ARG A 141 -15.77 -13.89 -2.48
CA ARG A 141 -15.00 -14.15 -3.71
C ARG A 141 -14.23 -12.93 -4.23
N ASP A 142 -14.66 -11.74 -3.82
CA ASP A 142 -14.13 -10.47 -4.29
C ASP A 142 -13.19 -9.83 -3.24
N PHE A 143 -13.17 -10.35 -2.02
CA PHE A 143 -12.47 -9.75 -0.89
C PHE A 143 -11.56 -10.75 -0.18
N LEU A 144 -10.34 -10.31 0.13
CA LEU A 144 -9.38 -11.02 0.94
C LEU A 144 -8.75 -10.10 1.97
N GLU A 145 -8.77 -10.50 3.24
CA GLU A 145 -7.93 -9.89 4.27
C GLU A 145 -6.64 -10.69 4.45
N VAL A 146 -5.50 -9.99 4.55
CA VAL A 146 -4.19 -10.58 4.77
C VAL A 146 -3.41 -9.87 5.88
N CYS A 147 -2.77 -10.66 6.74
CA CYS A 147 -1.84 -10.21 7.76
C CYS A 147 -0.52 -10.97 7.62
N TRP A 148 0.51 -10.31 7.06
CA TRP A 148 1.82 -10.91 6.83
C TRP A 148 2.50 -11.40 8.12
N GLU A 149 2.17 -10.77 9.26
CA GLU A 149 2.71 -11.14 10.57
C GLU A 149 2.04 -12.39 11.16
N ALA A 150 0.87 -12.77 10.64
CA ALA A 150 0.16 -13.99 11.00
C ALA A 150 0.55 -15.19 10.11
N GLY A 151 1.52 -15.03 9.20
CA GLY A 151 1.99 -16.08 8.31
C GLY A 151 1.22 -16.19 6.99
N ASP A 152 0.30 -15.26 6.69
CA ASP A 152 -0.33 -15.19 5.38
C ASP A 152 0.73 -14.98 4.29
N GLY A 153 0.60 -15.69 3.17
CA GLY A 153 1.62 -15.72 2.13
C GLY A 153 1.10 -16.15 0.77
N TRP A 154 1.94 -16.87 0.02
CA TRP A 154 1.64 -17.27 -1.35
C TRP A 154 0.37 -18.09 -1.49
N ASP A 155 0.15 -19.08 -0.63
CA ASP A 155 -1.00 -19.98 -0.73
C ASP A 155 -2.33 -19.22 -0.72
N LYS A 156 -2.46 -18.29 0.24
CA LYS A 156 -3.67 -17.49 0.42
C LYS A 156 -3.90 -16.52 -0.75
N LEU A 157 -2.84 -15.86 -1.22
CA LEU A 157 -2.92 -14.95 -2.37
C LEU A 157 -3.20 -15.69 -3.69
N ALA A 158 -2.49 -16.78 -3.94
CA ALA A 158 -2.62 -17.57 -5.16
C ALA A 158 -4.02 -18.19 -5.27
N ALA A 159 -4.53 -18.77 -4.18
CA ALA A 159 -5.89 -19.30 -4.13
C ALA A 159 -6.94 -18.22 -4.39
N PHE A 160 -6.81 -17.06 -3.75
CA PHE A 160 -7.77 -15.96 -3.93
C PHE A 160 -7.72 -15.35 -5.34
N LEU A 161 -6.53 -15.19 -5.91
CA LEU A 161 -6.34 -14.61 -7.24
C LEU A 161 -6.50 -15.63 -8.37
N GLU A 162 -6.70 -16.92 -8.03
CA GLU A 162 -6.81 -18.03 -8.97
C GLU A 162 -5.57 -18.14 -9.87
N MET A 163 -4.39 -17.93 -9.26
CA MET A 163 -3.09 -17.94 -9.93
C MET A 163 -2.25 -19.15 -9.50
N PRO A 164 -1.32 -19.63 -10.34
CA PRO A 164 -0.36 -20.66 -9.94
C PRO A 164 0.47 -20.24 -8.73
N LEU A 165 0.77 -21.19 -7.85
CA LEU A 165 1.63 -20.95 -6.70
C LEU A 165 3.06 -20.61 -7.17
N PRO A 166 3.63 -19.46 -6.78
CA PRO A 166 5.00 -19.11 -7.17
C PRO A 166 6.03 -20.07 -6.55
N GLN A 167 6.99 -20.53 -7.35
CA GLN A 167 8.10 -21.37 -6.90
C GLN A 167 9.27 -20.53 -6.35
N MET A 168 8.96 -19.61 -5.44
CA MET A 168 9.97 -18.73 -4.82
C MET A 168 9.61 -18.37 -3.38
N PRO A 169 10.58 -17.99 -2.54
CA PRO A 169 10.30 -17.55 -1.17
C PRO A 169 9.35 -16.36 -1.14
N PHE A 170 8.49 -16.29 -0.10
CA PHE A 170 7.58 -15.16 0.06
C PHE A 170 8.36 -13.87 0.33
N PRO A 171 8.05 -12.75 -0.37
CA PRO A 171 8.85 -11.55 -0.28
C PRO A 171 8.66 -10.81 1.05
N HIS A 172 9.75 -10.57 1.77
CA HIS A 172 9.81 -9.61 2.87
C HIS A 172 10.31 -8.26 2.36
N ALA A 173 9.48 -7.57 1.57
CA ALA A 173 9.90 -6.41 0.78
C ALA A 173 10.22 -5.15 1.61
N TYR A 174 9.83 -5.06 2.88
CA TYR A 174 10.12 -3.88 3.69
C TYR A 174 10.26 -4.17 5.19
N ARG A 175 11.48 -4.06 5.71
CA ARG A 175 11.75 -3.78 7.13
C ARG A 175 12.12 -2.31 7.24
N THR A 176 11.59 -1.61 8.25
CA THR A 176 12.07 -0.26 8.57
C THR A 176 13.57 -0.34 8.88
N PRO A 177 14.44 0.30 8.08
CA PRO A 177 15.87 0.23 8.32
C PRO A 177 16.23 0.92 9.64
N GLY A 178 17.30 0.47 10.29
CA GLY A 178 17.84 1.15 11.47
C GLY A 178 18.27 2.60 11.15
N ASP A 179 18.39 3.47 12.14
CA ASP A 179 18.67 4.91 11.88
C ASP A 179 19.96 5.14 11.08
N ARG A 180 21.02 4.36 11.36
CA ARG A 180 22.28 4.40 10.59
C ARG A 180 22.11 4.00 9.13
N GLU A 181 21.34 2.95 8.89
CA GLU A 181 21.07 2.44 7.53
C GLU A 181 20.18 3.43 6.75
N PHE A 182 19.20 4.04 7.42
CA PHE A 182 18.38 5.09 6.83
C PHE A 182 19.21 6.33 6.46
N ALA A 183 20.07 6.82 7.36
CA ALA A 183 20.96 7.95 7.09
C ALA A 183 21.88 7.67 5.90
N LEU A 184 22.45 6.45 5.84
CA LEU A 184 23.28 6.01 4.72
C LEU A 184 22.48 5.98 3.41
N LYS A 185 21.24 5.48 3.42
CA LYS A 185 20.37 5.44 2.24
C LYS A 185 20.01 6.84 1.73
N GLU A 186 19.69 7.77 2.63
CA GLU A 186 19.41 9.18 2.28
C GLU A 186 20.66 9.89 1.76
N TRP A 187 21.81 9.69 2.39
CA TRP A 187 23.09 10.21 1.91
C TRP A 187 23.38 9.71 0.49
N ARG A 188 23.28 8.39 0.25
CA ARG A 188 23.44 7.81 -1.09
C ARG A 188 22.46 8.43 -2.09
N ARG A 189 21.19 8.59 -1.71
CA ARG A 189 20.18 9.20 -2.60
C ARG A 189 20.52 10.63 -2.98
N ARG A 190 21.05 11.40 -2.03
CA ARG A 190 21.35 12.82 -2.18
C ARG A 190 22.66 13.09 -2.92
N PHE A 191 23.67 12.24 -2.70
CA PHE A 191 25.03 12.49 -3.19
C PHE A 191 25.50 11.52 -4.27
N ILE A 192 24.81 10.39 -4.50
CA ILE A 192 25.17 9.42 -5.54
C ILE A 192 24.14 9.48 -6.68
N PRO A 193 24.56 9.79 -7.93
CA PRO A 193 23.70 9.75 -9.11
C PRO A 193 22.95 8.43 -9.26
N ARG A 194 21.72 8.49 -9.79
CA ARG A 194 20.81 7.33 -9.87
C ARG A 194 21.39 6.16 -10.66
N PHE A 195 22.15 6.43 -11.73
CA PHE A 195 22.77 5.37 -12.54
C PHE A 195 23.88 4.64 -11.78
N ILE A 196 24.70 5.35 -11.00
CA ILE A 196 25.73 4.77 -10.13
C ILE A 196 25.08 3.94 -9.02
N ARG A 197 23.99 4.41 -8.44
CA ARG A 197 23.24 3.63 -7.44
C ARG A 197 22.71 2.30 -8.00
N LYS A 198 22.18 2.29 -9.22
CA LYS A 198 21.73 1.06 -9.88
C LYS A 198 22.87 0.07 -10.16
N LEU A 199 24.07 0.58 -10.41
CA LEU A 199 25.26 -0.24 -10.68
C LEU A 199 25.84 -0.85 -9.39
N LEU A 200 25.94 -0.05 -8.33
CA LEU A 200 26.57 -0.46 -7.07
C LEU A 200 25.61 -1.20 -6.12
N TRP A 201 24.30 -0.93 -6.23
CA TRP A 201 23.24 -1.54 -5.41
C TRP A 201 22.02 -1.84 -6.30
N PRO A 202 22.08 -2.89 -7.14
CA PRO A 202 20.90 -3.37 -7.83
C PRO A 202 19.85 -3.80 -6.79
N GLU A 203 18.62 -3.29 -6.92
CA GLU A 203 17.49 -3.76 -6.11
C GLU A 203 17.29 -5.26 -6.42
N PRO A 204 17.04 -6.11 -5.42
CA PRO A 204 16.84 -7.54 -5.67
C PRO A 204 15.65 -7.74 -6.61
N SER A 205 15.88 -8.52 -7.65
CA SER A 205 14.92 -8.95 -8.67
C SER A 205 13.77 -9.76 -8.07
#